data_AF-A0A7Y5Z2V8-F1
#
_entry.id   AF-A0A7Y5Z2V8-F1
#
_cell.length_a   1.000
_cell.length_b   1.000
_cell.length_c   1.000
_cell.angle_alpha   90.00
_cell.angle_beta   90.00
_cell.angle_gamma   90.00
#
_symmetry.space_group_name_H-M   'P 1'
#
loop_
_entity.id
_entity.type
_entity.pdbx_description
1 polymer ?
#
loop_
_entity_poly.entity_id
_entity_poly.type
_entity_poly.pdbx_seq_one_letter_code
_entity_poly.pdbx_strand_id
1 'polypeptide(L)'
;MPILVDPPPYVTTADELCARVDAAADGARAAVAGDPLRAVEYDRAANEAQAFAAASYQGEVPPMVAAWAINGRTAQQAADDILREAAQYNGALVQLRTVRLQAKELIRAAMADGNVEQAEDIAAETIASIEAAVAGIGNNAN
;
A
#
# COMPACT_ATOMS: atom_id res chain seq x y z
N MET A 1 -45.64 -34.82 1.18
CA MET A 1 -45.16 -33.53 1.72
C MET A 1 -43.71 -33.37 1.25
N PRO A 2 -43.35 -32.33 0.50
CA PRO A 2 -41.97 -32.13 0.10
C PRO A 2 -41.15 -31.70 1.33
N ILE A 3 -39.97 -32.30 1.51
CA ILE A 3 -39.03 -31.92 2.55
C ILE A 3 -38.37 -30.62 2.10
N LEU A 4 -38.71 -29.51 2.77
CA LEU A 4 -37.95 -28.27 2.67
C LEU A 4 -36.63 -28.52 3.42
N VAL A 5 -35.55 -28.80 2.69
CA VAL A 5 -34.21 -28.83 3.28
C VAL A 5 -33.79 -27.37 3.40
N ASP A 6 -33.74 -26.86 4.63
CA ASP A 6 -33.14 -25.55 4.87
C ASP A 6 -31.70 -25.55 4.34
N PRO A 7 -31.29 -24.52 3.57
CA PRO A 7 -29.91 -24.40 3.17
C PRO A 7 -29.02 -24.36 4.43
N PRO A 8 -27.83 -24.98 4.39
CA PRO A 8 -26.93 -24.94 5.53
C PRO A 8 -26.65 -23.48 5.92
N PRO A 9 -26.54 -23.16 7.22
CA PRO A 9 -26.21 -21.82 7.66
C PRO A 9 -24.91 -21.38 6.97
N TYR A 10 -24.91 -20.19 6.40
CA TYR A 10 -23.71 -19.61 5.79
C TYR A 10 -22.66 -19.42 6.88
N VAL A 11 -21.56 -20.16 6.80
CA VAL A 11 -20.42 -20.04 7.71
C VAL A 11 -19.33 -19.30 6.96
N THR A 12 -18.98 -18.11 7.46
CA THR A 12 -17.87 -17.34 6.90
C THR A 12 -16.56 -18.10 7.03
N THR A 13 -15.82 -18.17 5.93
CA THR A 13 -14.56 -18.91 5.83
C THR A 13 -13.35 -17.99 6.00
N ALA A 14 -12.22 -18.58 6.40
CA ALA A 14 -10.95 -17.86 6.48
C ALA A 14 -10.57 -17.23 5.13
N ASP A 15 -10.87 -17.90 4.02
CA ASP A 15 -10.58 -17.43 2.66
C ASP A 15 -11.42 -16.20 2.29
N GLU A 16 -12.70 -16.18 2.65
CA GLU A 16 -13.57 -15.01 2.44
C GLU A 16 -13.09 -13.80 3.25
N LEU A 17 -12.70 -13.99 4.51
CA LEU A 17 -12.15 -12.93 5.35
C LEU A 17 -10.81 -12.41 4.79
N CYS A 18 -9.92 -13.33 4.40
CA CYS A 18 -8.65 -12.97 3.76
C CYS A 18 -8.88 -12.21 2.44
N ALA A 19 -9.86 -12.60 1.63
CA ALA A 19 -10.19 -11.94 0.38
C ALA A 19 -10.72 -10.52 0.60
N ARG A 20 -11.52 -10.29 1.65
CA ARG A 20 -11.96 -8.94 2.05
C ARG A 20 -10.79 -8.04 2.43
N VAL A 21 -9.83 -8.56 3.20
CA VAL A 21 -8.61 -7.83 3.58
C VAL A 21 -7.74 -7.54 2.34
N ASP A 22 -7.59 -8.50 1.43
CA ASP A 22 -6.86 -8.31 0.18
C ASP A 22 -7.53 -7.24 -0.70
N ALA A 23 -8.86 -7.27 -0.85
CA ALA A 23 -9.62 -6.27 -1.61
C ALA A 23 -9.49 -4.86 -1.03
N ALA A 24 -9.57 -4.70 0.29
CA ALA A 24 -9.33 -3.41 0.95
C ALA A 24 -7.91 -2.90 0.70
N ALA A 25 -6.90 -3.79 0.77
CA ALA A 25 -5.52 -3.44 0.47
C ALA A 25 -5.30 -3.07 -1.00
N ASP A 26 -5.99 -3.71 -1.94
CA ASP A 26 -5.92 -3.38 -3.37
C ASP A 26 -6.58 -2.02 -3.65
N GLY A 27 -7.74 -1.75 -3.04
CA GLY A 27 -8.37 -0.43 -3.07
C GLY A 27 -7.45 0.66 -2.52
N ALA A 28 -6.78 0.39 -1.40
CA ALA A 28 -5.78 1.28 -0.81
C ALA A 28 -4.62 1.57 -1.76
N ARG A 29 -4.05 0.54 -2.41
CA ARG A 29 -2.97 0.73 -3.40
C ARG A 29 -3.43 1.55 -4.59
N ALA A 30 -4.62 1.28 -5.11
CA ALA A 30 -5.17 2.03 -6.24
C ALA A 30 -5.36 3.52 -5.90
N ALA A 31 -5.86 3.82 -4.70
CA ALA A 31 -6.02 5.19 -4.22
C ALA A 31 -4.68 5.92 -4.01
N VAL A 32 -3.66 5.22 -3.50
CA VAL A 32 -2.34 5.80 -3.20
C VAL A 32 -1.47 5.95 -4.46
N ALA A 33 -1.40 4.93 -5.32
CA ALA A 33 -0.60 4.98 -6.54
C ALA A 33 -1.25 5.87 -7.62
N GLY A 34 -2.59 5.83 -7.72
CA GLY A 34 -3.33 6.47 -8.80
C GLY A 34 -2.99 5.82 -10.15
N ASP A 35 -2.56 6.63 -11.11
CA ASP A 35 -2.19 6.16 -12.46
C ASP A 35 -0.96 5.22 -12.42
N PRO A 36 -1.05 3.99 -12.99
CA PRO A 36 0.07 3.05 -13.02
C PRO A 36 1.34 3.58 -13.72
N LEU A 37 1.20 4.40 -14.76
CA LEU A 37 2.33 5.00 -15.46
C LEU A 37 3.04 6.01 -14.56
N ARG A 38 2.28 6.77 -13.77
CA ARG A 38 2.86 7.72 -12.79
C ARG A 38 3.70 7.00 -11.73
N ALA A 39 3.26 5.82 -11.27
CA ALA A 39 4.08 5.01 -10.36
C ALA A 39 5.41 4.57 -10.98
N VAL A 40 5.43 4.24 -12.28
CA VAL A 40 6.65 3.92 -13.03
C VAL A 40 7.56 5.14 -13.18
N GLU A 41 6.99 6.33 -13.43
CA GLU A 41 7.74 7.59 -13.49
C GLU A 41 8.42 7.91 -12.16
N TYR A 42 7.71 7.75 -11.04
CA TYR A 42 8.28 7.94 -9.70
C TYR A 42 9.39 6.93 -9.38
N ASP A 43 9.23 5.66 -9.76
CA ASP A 43 10.29 4.66 -9.57
C ASP A 43 11.54 5.00 -10.40
N ARG A 44 11.37 5.41 -11.66
CA ARG A 44 12.50 5.87 -12.48
C ARG A 44 13.18 7.09 -11.88
N ALA A 45 12.41 8.09 -11.43
CA ALA A 45 12.95 9.28 -10.78
C ALA A 45 13.75 8.92 -9.52
N ALA A 46 13.25 8.02 -8.69
CA ALA A 46 13.93 7.54 -7.49
C ALA A 46 15.26 6.84 -7.83
N ASN A 47 15.26 5.97 -8.84
CA ASN A 47 16.47 5.28 -9.29
C ASN A 47 17.53 6.26 -9.81
N GLU A 48 17.15 7.23 -10.63
CA GLU A 48 18.05 8.27 -11.13
C GLU A 48 18.58 9.16 -10.01
N ALA A 49 17.73 9.60 -9.08
CA ALA A 49 18.12 10.40 -7.93
C ALA A 49 19.07 9.63 -7.01
N GLN A 50 18.84 8.33 -6.80
CA GLN A 50 19.71 7.48 -5.98
C GLN A 50 21.10 7.32 -6.61
N ALA A 51 21.17 7.13 -7.94
CA ALA A 51 22.44 7.09 -8.66
C ALA A 51 23.19 8.41 -8.57
N PHE A 52 22.49 9.53 -8.72
CA PHE A 52 23.09 10.86 -8.62
C PHE A 52 23.59 11.16 -7.21
N ALA A 53 22.81 10.84 -6.18
CA ALA A 53 23.23 10.97 -4.78
C ALA A 53 24.42 10.06 -4.45
N ALA A 54 24.45 8.82 -4.95
CA ALA A 54 25.58 7.92 -4.77
C ALA A 54 26.87 8.44 -5.43
N ALA A 55 26.75 9.22 -6.50
CA ALA A 55 27.85 9.95 -7.13
C ALA A 55 28.19 11.28 -6.41
N SER A 56 27.67 11.51 -5.20
CA SER A 56 27.81 12.77 -4.46
C SER A 56 27.34 14.00 -5.25
N TYR A 57 26.29 13.82 -6.06
CA TYR A 57 25.69 14.84 -6.93
C TYR A 57 26.65 15.42 -7.97
N GLN A 58 27.64 14.62 -8.39
CA GLN A 58 28.62 15.00 -9.41
C GLN A 58 28.26 14.44 -10.78
N GLY A 59 28.71 15.13 -11.84
CA GLY A 59 28.51 14.72 -13.22
C GLY A 59 27.27 15.35 -13.87
N GLU A 60 26.80 14.72 -14.95
CA GLU A 60 25.59 15.15 -15.65
C GLU A 60 24.35 14.89 -14.78
N VAL A 61 23.45 15.88 -14.70
CA VAL A 61 22.21 15.75 -13.94
C VAL A 61 21.27 14.80 -14.69
N PRO A 62 20.77 13.73 -14.04
CA PRO A 62 19.85 12.81 -14.70
C PRO A 62 18.55 13.49 -15.17
N PRO A 63 17.96 13.07 -16.30
CA PRO A 63 16.79 13.73 -16.87
C PRO A 63 15.58 13.87 -15.93
N MET A 64 15.27 12.84 -15.13
CA MET A 64 14.13 12.90 -14.19
C MET A 64 14.41 13.86 -13.03
N VAL A 65 15.66 13.93 -12.56
CA VAL A 65 16.08 14.90 -11.54
C VAL A 65 16.05 16.31 -12.11
N ALA A 66 16.52 16.51 -13.34
CA ALA A 66 16.48 17.80 -14.03
C ALA A 66 15.03 18.29 -14.25
N ALA A 67 14.12 17.38 -14.59
CA ALA A 67 12.70 17.70 -14.74
C ALA A 67 12.04 18.16 -13.43
N TRP A 68 12.51 17.70 -12.28
CA TRP A 68 12.03 18.11 -10.95
C TRP A 68 12.74 19.36 -10.39
N ALA A 69 13.89 19.73 -10.96
CA ALA A 69 14.65 20.94 -10.63
C ALA A 69 14.00 22.23 -11.18
N ILE A 70 12.69 22.37 -11.00
CA ILE A 70 11.90 23.55 -11.36
C ILE A 70 11.81 24.53 -10.19
N ASN A 71 11.38 25.77 -10.46
CA ASN A 71 11.17 26.84 -9.45
C ASN A 71 12.43 27.22 -8.66
N GLY A 72 13.62 27.14 -9.28
CA GLY A 72 14.88 27.54 -8.65
C GLY A 72 15.51 26.49 -7.73
N ARG A 73 14.95 25.28 -7.67
CA ARG A 73 15.62 24.15 -6.98
C ARG A 73 16.91 23.79 -7.71
N THR A 74 17.94 23.50 -6.92
CA THR A 74 19.16 22.86 -7.43
C THR A 74 18.90 21.39 -7.76
N ALA A 75 19.73 20.79 -8.60
CA ALA A 75 19.66 19.36 -8.91
C ALA A 75 19.79 18.47 -7.64
N GLN A 76 20.60 18.90 -6.67
CA GLN A 76 20.72 18.21 -5.39
C GLN A 76 19.41 18.28 -4.59
N GLN A 77 18.82 19.46 -4.43
CA GLN A 77 17.52 19.61 -3.75
C GLN A 77 16.44 18.78 -4.44
N ALA A 78 16.42 18.76 -5.77
CA ALA A 78 15.46 17.97 -6.52
C ALA A 78 15.65 16.46 -6.28
N ALA A 79 16.89 15.96 -6.30
CA ALA A 79 17.19 14.57 -6.01
C ALA A 79 16.81 14.20 -4.56
N ASP A 80 17.12 15.05 -3.59
CA ASP A 80 16.79 14.83 -2.18
C ASP A 80 15.27 14.82 -1.94
N ASP A 81 14.52 15.71 -2.61
CA ASP A 81 13.06 15.72 -2.57
C ASP A 81 12.47 14.44 -3.15
N ILE A 82 12.92 14.01 -4.34
CA ILE A 82 12.50 12.75 -4.96
C ILE A 82 12.78 11.56 -4.04
N LEU A 83 13.96 11.47 -3.44
CA LEU A 83 14.32 10.37 -2.55
C LEU A 83 13.49 10.35 -1.27
N ARG A 84 13.18 11.52 -0.72
CA ARG A 84 12.30 11.65 0.45
C ARG A 84 10.87 11.20 0.13
N GLU A 85 10.32 11.62 -1.01
CA GLU A 85 8.99 11.19 -1.45
C GLU A 85 8.95 9.67 -1.71
N ALA A 86 9.97 9.15 -2.39
CA ALA A 86 10.11 7.71 -2.64
C ALA A 86 10.20 6.90 -1.34
N ALA A 87 10.94 7.39 -0.34
CA ALA A 87 11.04 6.74 0.96
C ALA A 87 9.69 6.70 1.71
N GLN A 88 8.92 7.80 1.68
CA GLN A 88 7.59 7.86 2.28
C GLN A 88 6.62 6.89 1.60
N TYR A 89 6.60 6.91 0.26
CA TYR A 89 5.77 6.02 -0.54
C TYR A 89 6.11 4.54 -0.30
N ASN A 90 7.39 4.18 -0.33
CA ASN A 90 7.84 2.82 -0.06
C ASN A 90 7.53 2.38 1.37
N GLY A 91 7.68 3.27 2.36
CA GLY A 91 7.29 3.02 3.73
C GLY A 91 5.81 2.65 3.86
N ALA A 92 4.93 3.42 3.20
CA ALA A 92 3.49 3.14 3.19
C ALA A 92 3.16 1.78 2.53
N LEU A 93 3.80 1.45 1.40
CA LEU A 93 3.60 0.16 0.73
C LEU A 93 4.06 -1.03 1.59
N VAL A 94 5.21 -0.90 2.27
CA VAL A 94 5.72 -1.92 3.19
C VAL A 94 4.79 -2.11 4.38
N GLN A 95 4.30 -1.02 4.98
CA GLN A 95 3.35 -1.08 6.08
C GLN A 95 2.05 -1.79 5.67
N LEU A 96 1.46 -1.39 4.53
CA LEU A 96 0.26 -2.02 4.01
C LEU A 96 0.45 -3.51 3.73
N ARG A 97 1.59 -3.88 3.12
CA ARG A 97 1.92 -5.28 2.87
C ARG A 97 2.03 -6.08 4.16
N THR A 98 2.69 -5.52 5.17
CA THR A 98 2.93 -6.16 6.46
C THR A 98 1.64 -6.41 7.20
N VAL A 99 0.81 -5.37 7.38
CA VAL A 99 -0.49 -5.46 8.07
C VAL A 99 -1.39 -6.50 7.41
N ARG A 100 -1.50 -6.47 6.08
CA ARG A 100 -2.31 -7.44 5.32
C ARG A 100 -1.84 -8.88 5.53
N LEU A 101 -0.54 -9.13 5.47
CA LEU A 101 -0.01 -10.49 5.64
C LEU A 101 -0.19 -10.99 7.08
N GLN A 102 0.06 -10.15 8.07
CA GLN A 102 -0.13 -10.48 9.48
C GLN A 102 -1.60 -10.79 9.79
N ALA A 103 -2.54 -9.97 9.33
CA ALA A 103 -3.96 -10.19 9.53
C ALA A 103 -4.42 -11.54 8.96
N LYS A 104 -3.94 -11.92 7.77
CA LYS A 104 -4.27 -13.22 7.15
C LYS A 104 -3.81 -14.41 7.99
N GLU A 105 -2.62 -14.34 8.60
CA GLU A 105 -2.16 -15.40 9.51
C GLU A 105 -2.99 -15.44 10.80
N LEU A 106 -3.34 -14.28 11.38
CA LEU A 106 -4.17 -14.21 12.57
C LEU A 106 -5.61 -14.72 12.33
N ILE A 107 -6.22 -14.38 11.18
CA ILE A 107 -7.53 -14.89 10.76
C ILE A 107 -7.50 -16.41 10.65
N ARG A 108 -6.49 -16.96 9.98
CA ARG A 108 -6.35 -18.42 9.82
C ARG A 108 -6.17 -19.13 11.16
N ALA A 109 -5.38 -18.55 12.06
CA ALA A 109 -5.20 -19.08 13.41
C ALA A 109 -6.52 -19.10 14.20
N ALA A 110 -7.23 -17.96 14.25
CA ALA A 110 -8.53 -17.86 14.93
C ALA A 110 -9.56 -18.84 14.36
N MET A 111 -9.62 -18.99 13.04
CA MET A 111 -10.51 -19.96 12.38
C MET A 111 -10.13 -21.41 12.68
N ALA A 112 -8.83 -21.73 12.76
CA ALA A 112 -8.37 -23.07 13.14
C ALA A 112 -8.74 -23.44 14.58
N ASP A 113 -8.76 -22.44 15.47
CA ASP A 113 -9.20 -22.56 16.86
C ASP A 113 -10.73 -22.57 17.01
N GLY A 114 -11.48 -22.44 15.91
CA GLY A 114 -12.94 -22.37 15.88
C GLY A 114 -13.50 -21.01 16.35
N ASN A 115 -12.65 -20.01 16.53
CA ASN A 115 -13.03 -18.67 16.98
C ASN A 115 -13.38 -17.76 15.79
N VAL A 116 -14.57 -17.98 15.23
CA VAL A 116 -15.04 -17.27 14.03
C VAL A 116 -15.21 -15.77 14.30
N GLU A 117 -15.78 -15.39 15.45
CA GLU A 117 -16.00 -13.99 15.84
C GLU A 117 -14.68 -13.21 15.89
N GLN A 118 -13.65 -13.78 16.52
CA GLN A 118 -12.33 -13.16 16.55
C GLN A 118 -11.73 -12.99 15.15
N ALA A 119 -11.92 -13.96 14.26
CA ALA A 119 -11.44 -13.85 12.88
C ALA A 119 -12.15 -12.71 12.12
N GLU A 120 -13.45 -12.53 12.34
CA GLU A 120 -14.24 -11.43 11.77
C GLU A 120 -13.77 -10.07 12.30
N ASP A 121 -13.53 -9.96 13.61
CA ASP A 121 -13.02 -8.74 14.24
C ASP A 121 -11.65 -8.36 13.70
N ILE A 122 -10.70 -9.31 13.61
CA ILE A 122 -9.38 -9.08 13.03
C ILE A 122 -9.50 -8.54 11.60
N ALA A 123 -10.39 -9.13 10.79
CA ALA A 123 -10.61 -8.67 9.43
C ALA A 123 -11.19 -7.25 9.40
N ALA A 124 -12.21 -6.97 10.22
CA ALA A 124 -12.86 -5.66 10.29
C ALA A 124 -11.91 -4.55 10.76
N GLU A 125 -11.16 -4.77 11.83
CA GLU A 125 -10.17 -3.83 12.37
C GLU A 125 -9.04 -3.56 11.37
N THR A 126 -8.59 -4.62 10.69
CA THR A 126 -7.55 -4.49 9.65
C THR A 126 -8.04 -3.64 8.49
N ILE A 127 -9.27 -3.89 8.01
CA ILE A 127 -9.86 -3.11 6.91
C ILE A 127 -10.00 -1.63 7.31
N ALA A 128 -10.56 -1.36 8.50
CA ALA A 128 -10.69 0.02 8.99
C ALA A 128 -9.34 0.73 9.12
N SER A 129 -8.30 0.01 9.57
CA SER A 129 -6.93 0.54 9.66
C SER A 129 -6.32 0.86 8.28
N ILE A 130 -6.56 0.00 7.28
CA ILE A 130 -6.12 0.21 5.90
C ILE A 130 -6.81 1.43 5.30
N GLU A 131 -8.13 1.56 5.47
CA GLU A 131 -8.92 2.67 4.96
C GLU A 131 -8.49 4.01 5.60
N ALA A 132 -8.26 4.02 6.92
CA ALA A 132 -7.79 5.21 7.63
C ALA A 132 -6.39 5.65 7.18
N ALA A 133 -5.47 4.70 6.94
CA ALA A 133 -4.13 5.00 6.46
C ALA A 133 -4.15 5.71 5.08
N VAL A 134 -5.05 5.29 4.19
CA VAL A 134 -5.17 5.86 2.84
C VAL A 134 -5.78 7.26 2.87
N ALA A 135 -6.78 7.49 3.72
CA ALA A 135 -7.37 8.82 3.91
C ALA A 135 -6.35 9.87 4.36
N GLY A 136 -5.33 9.47 5.13
CA GLY A 136 -4.22 10.33 5.55
C GLY A 136 -3.22 10.67 4.43
N ILE A 137 -3.07 9.80 3.42
CA ILE A 137 -2.12 9.98 2.31
C ILE A 137 -2.72 10.90 1.22
N GLY A 138 -4.02 10.81 0.96
CA GLY A 138 -4.72 11.59 -0.08
C GLY A 138 -4.74 13.11 0.11
N ASN A 139 -4.34 13.61 1.29
CA ASN A 139 -4.28 15.05 1.60
C ASN A 139 -2.91 15.70 1.35
N ASN A 140 -1.89 14.94 0.94
CA ASN A 140 -0.52 15.46 0.73
C ASN A 140 -0.22 15.86 -0.72
N ALA A 141 -1.23 15.89 -1.60
CA ALA A 141 -1.06 16.14 -3.04
C ALA A 141 -1.63 17.50 -3.52
N ASN A 142 -1.68 18.51 -2.65
CA ASN A 142 -2.03 19.89 -3.02
C ASN A 142 -0.80 20.82 -2.95
#